data_AF-A0AAD1ARY5-F1
#
_entry.id   AF-A0AAD1ARY5-F1
#
_cell.length_a   1.000
_cell.length_b   1.000
_cell.length_c   1.000
_cell.angle_alpha   90.00
_cell.angle_beta   90.00
_cell.angle_gamma   90.00
#
_symmetry.space_group_name_H-M   'P 1'
#
loop_
_entity.id
_entity.type
_entity.pdbx_description
1 polymer ?
#
loop_
_entity_poly.entity_id
_entity_poly.type
_entity_poly.pdbx_seq_one_letter_code
_entity_poly.pdbx_strand_id
1 'polypeptide(L)'
;MKKGFKIRWVSWLIIASGIFLSLMMKPQSVSASAETPQKTFMVYYRAWRDQAMHGVNTTILDPNPQSMLDLPYGIDIINVFSYVPAGQEAKAQPFFDKLKTVYAPEMHRRGAKLVRALDYGLMVDGLIQQYGKNPTASEIDEYVQTLIYELSGQWGLDGIDIDMEQYPDAEKVALSDRIIQTMGQYLGPKAGKWHLIDL
;
A
#
# COMPACT_ATOMS: atom_id res chain seq x y z
N MET A 1 -59.12 47.70 64.56
CA MET A 1 -59.37 48.15 63.17
C MET A 1 -58.17 47.82 62.29
N LYS A 2 -58.42 47.31 61.06
CA LYS A 2 -57.50 47.02 59.92
C LYS A 2 -56.58 45.79 60.09
N LYS A 3 -56.86 44.60 59.53
CA LYS A 3 -56.92 44.07 58.13
C LYS A 3 -55.56 43.67 57.51
N GLY A 4 -55.44 42.36 57.19
CA GLY A 4 -54.67 41.75 56.08
C GLY A 4 -53.18 41.46 56.35
N PHE A 5 -52.51 40.46 55.76
CA PHE A 5 -52.85 39.31 54.92
C PHE A 5 -51.61 38.37 54.93
N LYS A 6 -51.79 37.10 54.56
CA LYS A 6 -50.87 35.94 54.68
C LYS A 6 -49.67 35.97 53.71
N ILE A 7 -48.70 35.07 53.95
CA ILE A 7 -47.94 34.20 53.00
C ILE A 7 -46.42 34.22 53.28
N ARG A 8 -45.89 33.16 53.92
CA ARG A 8 -44.50 32.67 53.74
C ARG A 8 -44.49 31.14 53.89
N TRP A 9 -45.03 30.44 52.89
CA TRP A 9 -44.96 28.98 52.74
C TRP A 9 -44.45 28.63 51.34
N VAL A 10 -43.35 29.23 50.88
CA VAL A 10 -42.65 28.77 49.66
C VAL A 10 -41.18 29.13 49.77
N SER A 11 -40.38 28.37 50.51
CA SER A 11 -38.90 28.54 50.47
C SER A 11 -38.11 27.24 50.63
N TRP A 12 -38.75 26.06 50.56
CA TRP A 12 -38.07 24.77 50.72
C TRP A 12 -38.35 23.75 49.61
N LEU A 13 -38.97 24.16 48.50
CA LEU A 13 -39.35 23.25 47.39
C LEU A 13 -38.55 23.47 46.09
N ILE A 14 -37.64 24.45 46.04
CA ILE A 14 -36.84 24.74 44.83
C ILE A 14 -35.42 24.17 44.91
N ILE A 15 -34.90 23.87 46.11
CA ILE A 15 -33.55 23.30 46.27
C ILE A 15 -33.56 21.76 46.10
N ALA A 16 -34.69 21.09 46.36
CA ALA A 16 -34.81 19.64 46.20
C ALA A 16 -35.08 19.19 44.75
N SER A 17 -35.60 20.06 43.87
CA SER A 17 -35.88 19.71 42.47
C SER A 17 -34.65 19.81 41.56
N GLY A 18 -33.65 20.61 41.94
CA GLY A 18 -32.40 20.76 41.16
C GLY A 18 -31.44 19.56 41.31
N ILE A 19 -31.46 18.88 42.46
CA ILE A 19 -30.55 17.76 42.73
C ILE A 19 -31.08 16.44 42.14
N PHE A 20 -32.40 16.27 42.04
CA PHE A 20 -33.00 15.08 41.41
C PHE A 20 -32.91 15.08 39.88
N LEU A 21 -32.80 16.24 39.22
CA LEU A 21 -32.68 16.32 37.76
C LEU A 21 -31.26 16.00 37.26
N SER A 22 -30.24 16.18 38.12
CA SER A 22 -28.84 15.85 37.80
C SER A 22 -28.53 14.35 37.85
N LEU A 23 -29.37 13.54 38.51
CA LEU A 23 -29.19 12.09 38.64
C LEU A 23 -29.88 11.28 37.53
N MET A 24 -30.67 11.93 36.65
CA MET A 24 -31.37 11.27 35.54
C MET A 24 -30.72 11.50 34.16
N MET A 25 -29.69 12.36 34.06
CA MET A 25 -28.87 12.41 32.86
C MET A 25 -27.85 11.28 32.91
N LYS A 26 -28.18 10.14 32.29
CA LYS A 26 -27.15 9.17 31.91
C LYS A 26 -26.07 9.93 31.13
N PRO A 27 -24.77 9.75 31.43
CA PRO A 27 -23.74 10.28 30.55
C PRO A 27 -24.05 9.74 29.16
N GLN A 28 -24.36 10.64 28.23
CA GLN A 28 -24.31 10.27 26.83
C GLN A 28 -22.87 9.90 26.59
N SER A 29 -22.60 8.60 26.46
CA SER A 29 -21.40 8.14 25.80
C SER A 29 -21.33 8.95 24.52
N VAL A 30 -20.28 9.77 24.40
CA VAL A 30 -19.91 10.36 23.12
C VAL A 30 -19.86 9.16 22.19
N SER A 31 -20.85 9.10 21.28
CA SER A 31 -20.85 8.13 20.20
C SER A 31 -19.44 8.15 19.65
N ALA A 32 -18.75 7.00 19.69
CA ALA A 32 -17.50 6.84 18.98
C ALA A 32 -17.70 7.52 17.63
N SER A 33 -16.90 8.55 17.35
CA SER A 33 -16.89 9.18 16.04
C SER A 33 -16.73 8.01 15.08
N ALA A 34 -17.71 7.77 14.21
CA ALA A 34 -17.58 6.74 13.19
C ALA A 34 -16.20 6.95 12.58
N GLU A 35 -15.30 5.96 12.70
CA GLU A 35 -13.97 6.05 12.11
C GLU A 35 -14.21 6.38 10.65
N THR A 36 -13.89 7.61 10.23
CA THR A 36 -13.88 7.95 8.82
C THR A 36 -12.96 6.93 8.19
N PRO A 37 -13.42 6.09 7.24
CA PRO A 37 -12.57 5.06 6.68
C PRO A 37 -11.30 5.73 6.17
N GLN A 38 -10.16 5.37 6.77
CA GLN A 38 -8.87 5.91 6.35
C GLN A 38 -8.70 5.48 4.90
N LYS A 39 -8.66 6.46 3.99
CA LYS A 39 -8.43 6.19 2.58
C LYS A 39 -6.97 5.80 2.40
N THR A 40 -6.74 4.68 1.74
CA THR A 40 -5.40 4.27 1.32
C THR A 40 -4.87 5.26 0.28
N PHE A 41 -3.65 5.75 0.49
CA PHE A 41 -2.93 6.61 -0.44
C PHE A 41 -1.69 5.89 -0.98
N MET A 42 -1.69 5.66 -2.29
CA MET A 42 -0.60 5.00 -3.02
C MET A 42 0.06 5.98 -3.99
N VAL A 43 1.38 5.84 -4.16
CA VAL A 43 2.14 6.63 -5.14
C VAL A 43 3.05 5.75 -6.01
N TYR A 44 3.25 6.14 -7.25
CA TYR A 44 4.29 5.60 -8.11
C TYR A 44 5.57 6.40 -7.98
N TYR A 45 6.64 5.76 -7.52
CA TYR A 45 7.98 6.32 -7.42
C TYR A 45 8.87 5.78 -8.55
N ARG A 46 9.13 6.62 -9.56
CA ARG A 46 9.96 6.27 -10.72
C ARG A 46 11.43 6.18 -10.30
N ALA A 47 11.96 4.96 -10.21
CA ALA A 47 13.31 4.70 -9.70
C ALA A 47 14.41 5.45 -10.47
N TRP A 48 14.28 5.57 -11.80
CA TRP A 48 15.25 6.30 -12.64
C TRP A 48 15.25 7.83 -12.45
N ARG A 49 14.42 8.34 -11.53
CA ARG A 49 14.44 9.73 -11.05
C ARG A 49 14.98 9.86 -9.62
N ASP A 50 15.39 8.76 -8.98
CA ASP A 50 16.11 8.80 -7.71
C ASP A 50 17.57 9.22 -7.96
N GLN A 51 18.12 9.98 -7.02
CA GLN A 51 19.51 10.41 -6.99
C GLN A 51 20.51 9.23 -7.03
N ALA A 52 20.10 8.05 -6.57
CA ALA A 52 20.92 6.83 -6.60
C ALA A 52 20.80 6.04 -7.92
N MET A 53 19.91 6.41 -8.84
CA MET A 53 19.80 5.78 -10.16
C MET A 53 20.05 6.80 -11.25
N HIS A 54 21.30 6.87 -11.72
CA HIS A 54 21.73 7.88 -12.70
C HIS A 54 21.96 7.30 -14.09
N GLY A 55 21.43 7.97 -15.12
CA GLY A 55 21.63 7.58 -16.53
C GLY A 55 21.03 6.23 -16.91
N VAL A 56 20.02 5.76 -16.18
CA VAL A 56 19.24 4.54 -16.48
C VAL A 56 17.92 4.92 -17.12
N ASN A 57 17.51 4.20 -18.16
CA ASN A 57 16.24 4.44 -18.88
C ASN A 57 16.03 5.90 -19.33
N THR A 58 17.11 6.62 -19.63
CA THR A 58 17.04 8.04 -19.98
C THR A 58 18.27 8.48 -20.75
N THR A 59 18.12 9.55 -21.54
CA THR A 59 19.22 10.27 -22.20
C THR A 59 19.67 11.50 -21.42
N ILE A 60 19.02 11.81 -20.30
CA ILE A 60 19.36 12.93 -19.42
C ILE A 60 20.58 12.55 -18.58
N LEU A 61 21.63 13.36 -18.65
CA LEU A 61 22.91 13.13 -17.95
C LEU A 61 23.09 14.00 -16.70
N ASP A 62 22.13 14.88 -16.41
CA ASP A 62 22.15 15.65 -15.16
C ASP A 62 21.80 14.75 -13.97
N PRO A 63 22.45 14.94 -12.80
CA PRO A 63 22.09 14.20 -11.60
C PRO A 63 20.61 14.41 -11.23
N ASN A 64 19.95 13.33 -10.85
CA ASN A 64 18.61 13.41 -10.29
C ASN A 64 18.67 14.04 -8.89
N PRO A 65 17.81 15.01 -8.56
CA PRO A 65 17.85 15.67 -7.25
C PRO A 65 17.00 14.97 -6.18
N GLN A 66 16.12 14.03 -6.56
CA GLN A 66 15.08 13.50 -5.67
C GLN A 66 15.55 12.21 -5.00
N SER A 67 15.11 11.96 -3.77
CA SER A 67 15.30 10.69 -3.08
C SER A 67 13.95 10.12 -2.63
N MET A 68 13.84 8.79 -2.55
CA MET A 68 12.69 8.16 -1.89
C MET A 68 12.50 8.64 -0.44
N LEU A 69 13.59 9.05 0.23
CA LEU A 69 13.53 9.62 1.58
C LEU A 69 12.79 10.95 1.68
N ASP A 70 12.65 11.67 0.56
CA ASP A 70 11.94 12.95 0.47
C ASP A 70 10.42 12.78 0.39
N LEU A 71 9.93 11.55 0.22
CA LEU A 71 8.49 11.26 0.26
C LEU A 71 7.90 11.64 1.64
N PRO A 72 6.75 12.34 1.67
CA PRO A 72 6.12 12.75 2.91
C PRO A 72 5.61 11.56 3.71
N TYR A 73 5.40 11.77 5.01
CA TYR A 73 4.68 10.81 5.86
C TYR A 73 3.22 10.70 5.44
N GLY A 74 2.58 9.55 5.74
CA GLY A 74 1.16 9.31 5.45
C GLY A 74 0.89 8.72 4.07
N ILE A 75 1.92 8.26 3.35
CA ILE A 75 1.77 7.37 2.19
C ILE A 75 1.67 5.94 2.72
N ASP A 76 0.61 5.24 2.35
CA ASP A 76 0.39 3.86 2.78
C ASP A 76 1.15 2.87 1.89
N ILE A 77 1.21 3.13 0.58
CA ILE A 77 1.84 2.24 -0.40
C ILE A 77 2.70 3.01 -1.40
N ILE A 78 3.93 2.55 -1.62
CA ILE A 78 4.88 3.09 -2.59
C ILE A 78 5.14 2.00 -3.64
N ASN A 79 4.72 2.23 -4.88
CA ASN A 79 5.19 1.44 -6.00
C ASN A 79 6.60 1.91 -6.41
N VAL A 80 7.58 1.02 -6.30
CA VAL A 80 8.93 1.19 -6.84
C VAL A 80 8.91 0.88 -8.33
N PHE A 81 8.62 1.88 -9.15
CA PHE A 81 8.48 1.73 -10.59
C PHE A 81 9.87 1.80 -11.26
N SER A 82 10.47 0.64 -11.54
CA SER A 82 11.91 0.51 -11.82
C SER A 82 12.24 -0.31 -13.08
N TYR A 83 11.93 0.21 -14.26
CA TYR A 83 12.38 -0.39 -15.51
C TYR A 83 13.88 -0.15 -15.73
N VAL A 84 14.64 -1.23 -15.92
CA VAL A 84 16.08 -1.20 -16.20
C VAL A 84 16.32 -1.84 -17.57
N PRO A 85 16.69 -1.05 -18.60
CA PRO A 85 17.05 -1.61 -19.90
C PRO A 85 18.24 -2.57 -19.79
N ALA A 86 18.21 -3.64 -20.59
CA ALA A 86 19.30 -4.60 -20.65
C ALA A 86 20.66 -3.91 -20.91
N GLY A 87 21.68 -4.29 -20.15
CA GLY A 87 23.02 -3.70 -20.19
C GLY A 87 23.20 -2.44 -19.33
N GLN A 88 22.17 -2.02 -18.59
CA GLN A 88 22.23 -0.89 -17.65
C GLN A 88 22.19 -1.31 -16.17
N GLU A 89 22.26 -2.60 -15.88
CA GLU A 89 22.11 -3.18 -14.55
C GLU A 89 23.15 -2.62 -13.57
N ALA A 90 24.41 -2.52 -14.01
CA ALA A 90 25.49 -1.96 -13.19
C ALA A 90 25.24 -0.49 -12.80
N LYS A 91 24.58 0.30 -13.67
CA LYS A 91 24.20 1.69 -13.38
C LYS A 91 23.01 1.78 -12.44
N ALA A 92 22.13 0.78 -12.48
CA ALA A 92 20.95 0.69 -11.61
C ALA A 92 21.28 0.15 -10.21
N GLN A 93 22.35 -0.64 -10.08
CA GLN A 93 22.72 -1.32 -8.83
C GLN A 93 22.79 -0.40 -7.60
N PRO A 94 23.38 0.81 -7.65
CA PRO A 94 23.45 1.68 -6.47
C PRO A 94 22.08 2.04 -5.89
N PHE A 95 21.05 2.16 -6.74
CA PHE A 95 19.68 2.36 -6.28
C PHE A 95 19.14 1.13 -5.58
N PHE A 96 19.32 -0.07 -6.14
CA PHE A 96 18.81 -1.30 -5.52
C PHE A 96 19.52 -1.65 -4.22
N ASP A 97 20.82 -1.38 -4.11
CA ASP A 97 21.56 -1.50 -2.86
C ASP A 97 20.97 -0.57 -1.79
N LYS A 98 20.71 0.70 -2.16
CA LYS A 98 20.09 1.68 -1.27
C LYS A 98 18.63 1.37 -0.97
N LEU A 99 17.89 0.81 -1.93
CA LEU A 99 16.52 0.35 -1.76
C LEU A 99 16.45 -0.69 -0.64
N LYS A 100 17.32 -1.69 -0.69
CA LYS A 100 17.39 -2.78 0.29
C LYS A 100 17.88 -2.33 1.66
N THR A 101 18.92 -1.50 1.70
CA THR A 101 19.65 -1.21 2.94
C THR A 101 19.18 0.06 3.65
N VAL A 102 18.53 0.97 2.94
CA VAL A 102 18.14 2.29 3.47
C VAL A 102 16.65 2.57 3.23
N TYR A 103 16.19 2.54 1.98
CA TYR A 103 14.86 3.05 1.65
C TYR A 103 13.75 2.15 2.17
N ALA A 104 13.76 0.84 1.89
CA ALA A 104 12.72 -0.07 2.37
C ALA A 104 12.63 -0.08 3.91
N PRO A 105 13.73 -0.22 4.68
CA PRO A 105 13.67 -0.11 6.14
C PRO A 105 13.08 1.21 6.65
N GLU A 106 13.47 2.34 6.06
CA GLU A 106 13.00 3.66 6.48
C GLU A 106 11.53 3.88 6.11
N MET A 107 11.09 3.44 4.92
CA MET A 107 9.69 3.53 4.52
C MET A 107 8.80 2.63 5.39
N HIS A 108 9.26 1.42 5.73
CA HIS A 108 8.58 0.55 6.71
C HIS A 108 8.47 1.21 8.08
N ARG A 109 9.53 1.88 8.55
CA ARG A 109 9.51 2.63 9.82
C ARG A 109 8.46 3.76 9.80
N ARG A 110 8.21 4.36 8.64
CA ARG A 110 7.15 5.38 8.43
C ARG A 110 5.75 4.78 8.29
N GLY A 111 5.63 3.46 8.29
CA GLY A 111 4.36 2.74 8.13
C GLY A 111 3.98 2.45 6.68
N ALA A 112 4.81 2.83 5.70
CA ALA A 112 4.53 2.58 4.29
C ALA A 112 4.88 1.14 3.90
N LYS A 113 4.13 0.61 2.94
CA LYS A 113 4.41 -0.65 2.25
C LYS A 113 5.02 -0.37 0.89
N LEU A 114 5.91 -1.24 0.44
CA LEU A 114 6.56 -1.10 -0.87
C LEU A 114 6.15 -2.24 -1.78
N VAL A 115 5.78 -1.92 -3.00
CA VAL A 115 5.50 -2.91 -4.05
C VAL A 115 6.36 -2.61 -5.26
N ARG A 116 6.58 -3.60 -6.13
CA ARG A 116 7.29 -3.39 -7.39
C ARG A 116 6.37 -3.64 -8.57
N ALA A 117 6.39 -2.73 -9.54
CA ALA A 117 5.66 -2.90 -10.79
C ALA A 117 6.19 -4.11 -11.58
N LEU A 118 5.27 -4.89 -12.13
CA LEU A 118 5.49 -5.99 -13.05
C LEU A 118 4.64 -5.73 -14.29
N ASP A 119 5.30 -5.53 -15.44
CA ASP A 119 4.61 -5.44 -16.72
C ASP A 119 3.93 -6.77 -17.06
N TYR A 120 2.64 -6.71 -17.42
CA TYR A 120 1.86 -7.89 -17.81
C TYR A 120 2.51 -8.69 -18.94
N GLY A 121 3.00 -8.00 -19.98
CA GLY A 121 3.61 -8.65 -21.14
C GLY A 121 4.88 -9.39 -20.77
N LEU A 122 5.77 -8.77 -20.00
CA LEU A 122 6.99 -9.40 -19.50
C LEU A 122 6.69 -10.61 -18.61
N MET A 123 5.64 -10.55 -17.80
CA MET A 123 5.20 -11.69 -16.98
C MET A 123 4.75 -12.88 -17.84
N VAL A 124 3.93 -12.65 -18.86
CA VAL A 124 3.40 -13.73 -19.70
C VAL A 124 4.45 -14.24 -20.68
N ASP A 125 5.16 -13.34 -21.37
CA ASP A 125 6.17 -13.69 -22.36
C ASP A 125 7.40 -14.33 -21.70
N GLY A 126 7.74 -13.94 -20.47
CA GLY A 126 8.79 -14.59 -19.68
C GLY A 126 8.47 -16.05 -19.36
N LEU A 127 7.23 -16.35 -18.94
CA LEU A 127 6.80 -17.74 -18.73
C LEU A 127 6.90 -18.55 -20.03
N ILE A 128 6.42 -17.99 -21.15
CA ILE A 128 6.46 -18.65 -22.46
C ILE A 128 7.91 -18.88 -22.90
N GLN A 129 8.80 -17.93 -22.66
CA GLN A 129 10.22 -18.06 -23.01
C GLN A 129 10.89 -19.18 -22.20
N GLN A 130 10.55 -19.32 -20.93
CA GLN A 130 11.18 -20.29 -20.03
C GLN A 130 10.63 -21.71 -20.18
N TYR A 131 9.31 -21.87 -20.32
CA TYR A 131 8.63 -23.18 -20.27
C TYR A 131 7.75 -23.47 -21.49
N GLY A 132 7.65 -22.54 -22.44
CA GLY A 132 6.76 -22.66 -23.59
C GLY A 132 5.31 -22.32 -23.27
N LYS A 133 4.42 -22.58 -24.23
CA LYS A 133 2.99 -22.20 -24.17
C LYS A 133 2.13 -23.11 -23.28
N ASN A 134 2.64 -24.28 -22.91
CA ASN A 134 1.89 -25.29 -22.14
C ASN A 134 2.63 -25.68 -20.84
N PRO A 135 2.96 -24.74 -19.95
CA PRO A 135 3.65 -25.06 -18.72
C PRO A 135 2.74 -25.85 -17.78
N THR A 136 3.34 -26.79 -17.07
CA THR A 136 2.73 -27.54 -15.97
C THR A 136 2.45 -26.65 -14.77
N ALA A 137 1.65 -27.13 -13.80
CA ALA A 137 1.39 -26.37 -12.58
C ALA A 137 2.67 -26.11 -11.77
N SER A 138 3.61 -27.06 -11.73
CA SER A 138 4.88 -26.91 -11.01
C SER A 138 5.78 -25.86 -11.65
N GLU A 139 5.83 -25.78 -12.97
CA GLU A 139 6.64 -24.78 -13.70
C GLU A 139 6.08 -23.36 -13.51
N ILE A 140 4.76 -23.20 -13.46
CA ILE A 140 4.13 -21.91 -13.11
C ILE A 140 4.45 -21.51 -11.67
N ASP A 141 4.37 -22.46 -10.74
CA ASP A 141 4.70 -22.21 -9.34
C ASP A 141 6.16 -21.76 -9.16
N GLU A 142 7.10 -22.46 -9.79
CA GLU A 142 8.52 -22.09 -9.79
C GLU A 142 8.75 -20.70 -10.42
N TYR A 143 8.08 -20.42 -11.55
CA TYR A 143 8.14 -19.12 -12.21
C TYR A 143 7.64 -17.99 -11.30
N VAL A 144 6.48 -18.19 -10.66
CA VAL A 144 5.87 -17.23 -9.74
C VAL A 144 6.75 -16.97 -8.53
N GLN A 145 7.29 -18.01 -7.89
CA GLN A 145 8.19 -17.84 -6.75
C GLN A 145 9.46 -17.08 -7.15
N THR A 146 9.98 -17.35 -8.35
CA THR A 146 11.12 -16.62 -8.91
C THR A 146 10.79 -15.13 -9.09
N LEU A 147 9.67 -14.80 -9.72
CA LEU A 147 9.23 -13.40 -9.87
C LEU A 147 9.08 -12.70 -8.51
N ILE A 148 8.46 -13.35 -7.53
CA ILE A 148 8.29 -12.79 -6.17
C ILE A 148 9.64 -12.51 -5.52
N TYR A 149 10.57 -13.47 -5.58
CA TYR A 149 11.90 -13.29 -5.02
C TYR A 149 12.66 -12.17 -5.74
N GLU A 150 12.66 -12.17 -7.07
CA GLU A 150 13.45 -11.26 -7.88
C GLU A 150 12.95 -9.82 -7.81
N LEU A 151 11.64 -9.62 -7.83
CA LEU A 151 11.03 -8.30 -7.84
C LEU A 151 10.86 -7.75 -6.42
N SER A 152 10.57 -8.61 -5.44
CA SER A 152 10.14 -8.17 -4.11
C SER A 152 11.08 -8.68 -3.01
N GLY A 153 11.18 -9.99 -2.84
CA GLY A 153 11.79 -10.63 -1.67
C GLY A 153 13.25 -10.26 -1.45
N GLN A 154 14.08 -10.27 -2.49
CA GLN A 154 15.52 -9.99 -2.35
C GLN A 154 15.84 -8.54 -1.97
N TRP A 155 14.88 -7.62 -2.15
CA TRP A 155 14.99 -6.19 -1.89
C TRP A 155 14.26 -5.75 -0.63
N GLY A 156 13.56 -6.66 0.05
CA GLY A 156 12.79 -6.36 1.26
C GLY A 156 11.54 -5.52 0.99
N LEU A 157 10.91 -5.67 -0.18
CA LEU A 157 9.61 -5.05 -0.45
C LEU A 157 8.49 -5.88 0.19
N ASP A 158 7.25 -5.47 0.04
CA ASP A 158 6.06 -6.10 0.62
C ASP A 158 5.12 -6.70 -0.42
N GLY A 159 5.40 -6.54 -1.72
CA GLY A 159 4.46 -6.98 -2.75
C GLY A 159 4.87 -6.74 -4.20
N ILE A 160 3.92 -7.02 -5.09
CA ILE A 160 3.97 -6.79 -6.52
C ILE A 160 2.72 -6.01 -6.93
N ASP A 161 2.89 -5.10 -7.89
CA ASP A 161 1.83 -4.39 -8.61
C ASP A 161 1.87 -4.82 -10.07
N ILE A 162 0.82 -5.43 -10.59
CA ILE A 162 0.77 -5.89 -11.99
C ILE A 162 0.18 -4.76 -12.85
N ASP A 163 0.94 -4.31 -13.83
CA ASP A 163 0.55 -3.26 -14.77
C ASP A 163 -0.22 -3.89 -15.96
N MET A 164 -1.54 -3.73 -15.97
CA MET A 164 -2.48 -4.40 -16.89
C MET A 164 -2.83 -3.57 -18.14
N GLU A 165 -1.92 -2.75 -18.64
CA GLU A 165 -2.17 -1.82 -19.75
C GLU A 165 -2.09 -2.45 -21.16
N GLN A 166 -2.33 -3.76 -21.30
CA GLN A 166 -2.19 -4.50 -22.57
C GLN A 166 -3.51 -5.12 -23.07
N TYR A 167 -3.54 -5.45 -24.37
CA TYR A 167 -4.67 -6.13 -25.03
C TYR A 167 -4.27 -7.54 -25.48
N PRO A 168 -4.12 -8.51 -24.55
CA PRO A 168 -3.73 -9.87 -24.87
C PRO A 168 -4.79 -10.64 -25.65
N ASP A 169 -4.34 -11.66 -26.39
CA ASP A 169 -5.24 -12.68 -26.94
C ASP A 169 -5.70 -13.68 -25.86
N ALA A 170 -6.64 -14.56 -26.21
CA ALA A 170 -7.22 -15.52 -25.29
C ALA A 170 -6.20 -16.53 -24.72
N GLU A 171 -5.13 -16.85 -25.46
CA GLU A 171 -4.08 -17.76 -25.01
C GLU A 171 -3.25 -17.10 -23.90
N LYS A 172 -2.85 -15.84 -24.11
CA LYS A 172 -2.13 -15.04 -23.11
C LYS A 172 -2.98 -14.76 -21.88
N VAL A 173 -4.28 -14.50 -22.02
CA VAL A 173 -5.21 -14.34 -20.89
C VAL A 173 -5.28 -15.62 -20.04
N ALA A 174 -5.41 -16.80 -20.68
CA ALA A 174 -5.46 -18.06 -19.96
C ALA A 174 -4.16 -18.35 -19.19
N LEU A 175 -3.01 -17.94 -19.72
CA LEU A 175 -1.72 -18.06 -19.03
C LEU A 175 -1.61 -17.08 -17.86
N SER A 176 -1.93 -15.81 -18.05
CA SER A 176 -1.86 -14.81 -16.98
C SER A 176 -2.81 -15.14 -15.82
N ASP A 177 -4.01 -15.63 -16.09
CA ASP A 177 -4.93 -16.12 -15.06
C ASP A 177 -4.28 -17.19 -14.17
N ARG A 178 -3.58 -18.16 -14.78
CA ARG A 178 -2.89 -19.21 -14.03
C ARG A 178 -1.73 -18.66 -13.21
N ILE A 179 -0.97 -17.70 -13.76
CA ILE A 179 0.12 -17.03 -13.04
C ILE A 179 -0.45 -16.26 -11.84
N ILE A 180 -1.44 -15.40 -12.04
CA ILE A 180 -2.03 -14.54 -10.99
C ILE A 180 -2.70 -15.38 -9.90
N GLN A 181 -3.43 -16.45 -10.27
CA GLN A 181 -4.02 -17.37 -9.30
C GLN A 181 -2.96 -18.07 -8.45
N THR A 182 -1.84 -18.44 -9.05
CA THR A 182 -0.70 -19.07 -8.34
C THR A 182 0.02 -18.04 -7.47
N MET A 183 0.25 -16.82 -7.98
CA MET A 183 0.84 -15.71 -7.22
C MET A 183 -0.01 -15.35 -6.00
N GLY A 184 -1.34 -15.38 -6.12
CA GLY A 184 -2.27 -15.16 -5.02
C GLY A 184 -2.18 -16.20 -3.88
N GLN A 185 -1.48 -17.32 -4.05
CA GLN A 185 -1.19 -18.26 -2.97
C GLN A 185 -0.07 -17.74 -2.04
N TYR A 186 0.78 -16.87 -2.57
CA TYR A 186 1.96 -16.31 -1.89
C TYR A 186 1.78 -14.85 -1.47
N LEU A 187 1.02 -14.08 -2.24
CA LEU A 187 0.76 -12.66 -2.02
C LEU A 187 -0.74 -12.36 -1.86
N GLY A 188 -1.06 -11.29 -1.14
CA GLY A 188 -2.42 -10.77 -1.05
C GLY A 188 -3.30 -11.49 -0.02
N PRO A 189 -4.63 -11.25 -0.05
CA PRO A 189 -5.51 -11.62 1.05
C PRO A 189 -5.61 -13.13 1.31
N LYS A 190 -5.39 -13.96 0.27
CA LYS A 190 -5.42 -15.42 0.39
C LYS A 190 -4.18 -15.98 1.11
N ALA A 191 -3.03 -15.33 0.96
CA ALA A 191 -1.78 -15.74 1.61
C ALA A 191 -1.66 -15.25 3.06
N GLY A 192 -2.49 -14.27 3.46
CA GLY A 192 -2.43 -13.62 4.77
C GLY A 192 -1.11 -12.87 5.03
N LYS A 193 -0.29 -12.71 3.99
CA LYS A 193 1.05 -12.09 4.01
C LYS A 193 1.23 -11.37 2.67
N TRP A 194 1.98 -10.27 2.67
CA TRP A 194 2.35 -9.50 1.47
C TRP A 194 1.15 -8.88 0.70
N HIS A 195 1.41 -7.86 -0.10
CA HIS A 195 0.40 -7.14 -0.89
C HIS A 195 0.52 -7.58 -2.36
N LEU A 196 -0.62 -7.90 -2.97
CA LEU A 196 -0.75 -8.01 -4.42
C LEU A 196 -1.70 -6.88 -4.83
N ILE A 197 -1.21 -6.00 -5.69
CA ILE A 197 -2.01 -4.93 -6.28
C ILE A 197 -2.12 -5.23 -7.77
N ASP A 198 -3.31 -5.05 -8.30
CA ASP A 198 -3.66 -5.29 -9.68
C ASP A 198 -4.53 -4.08 -10.08
N LEU A 199 -4.05 -3.29 -11.04
CA LEU A 199 -4.63 -2.00 -11.42
C LEU A 199 -4.98 -1.96 -12.91
#